data_AF-A0A527VWW1-F1
#
_entry.id   AF-A0A527VWW1-F1
#
_cell.length_a   1.000
_cell.length_b   1.000
_cell.length_c   1.000
_cell.angle_alpha   90.00
_cell.angle_beta   90.00
_cell.angle_gamma   90.00
#
_symmetry.space_group_name_H-M   'P 1'
#
loop_
_entity.id
_entity.type
_entity.pdbx_description
1 polymer ?
#
loop_
_entity_poly.entity_id
_entity_poly.type
_entity_poly.pdbx_seq_one_letter_code
_entity_poly.pdbx_strand_id
1 'polypeptide(L)'
;ATMDWMEQEQERGITITSAATTTFWKGRDGKMRRFNIIDTPGHVDFTIEVERSLRVLDGAIALLDANAGVEPQTETVWRQADKYHVPRMIFCNKMDKIGADFYRSVEMIGSRLGAQAVVMQLPIGAETEFKGVVDLVEMNALVWRDETLGAAWDVVEIPADLKEKAAQYREKMIEAAVEMDETALENYLEGNMPSNDEIRALIRKGTIAVKFFPMFCGSAFKNKGVQPLLDAVVEYLP
;
A
#
# COMPACT_ATOMS: atom_id res chain seq x y z
N ALA A 1 -8.11 11.03 -16.42
CA ALA A 1 -9.20 10.20 -17.00
C ALA A 1 -10.10 9.77 -15.86
N THR A 2 -11.42 9.77 -16.05
CA THR A 2 -12.38 9.22 -15.08
C THR A 2 -12.65 7.77 -15.47
N MET A 3 -12.54 6.84 -14.52
CA MET A 3 -12.65 5.39 -14.81
C MET A 3 -14.10 4.90 -14.84
N ASP A 4 -14.98 5.50 -14.02
CA ASP A 4 -16.43 5.28 -14.07
C ASP A 4 -17.04 6.09 -15.24
N TRP A 5 -17.22 5.44 -16.39
CA TRP A 5 -17.64 6.10 -17.63
C TRP A 5 -19.10 5.79 -18.00
N MET A 6 -19.69 4.73 -17.45
CA MET A 6 -21.11 4.44 -17.66
C MET A 6 -21.99 5.38 -16.85
N GLU A 7 -23.11 5.83 -17.44
CA GLU A 7 -24.08 6.72 -16.77
C GLU A 7 -24.60 6.10 -15.45
N GLN A 8 -24.79 4.77 -15.44
CA GLN A 8 -25.20 4.01 -14.26
C GLN A 8 -24.13 3.90 -13.17
N GLU A 9 -22.84 3.88 -13.54
CA GLU A 9 -21.73 3.90 -12.57
C GLU A 9 -21.63 5.27 -11.92
N GLN A 10 -21.77 6.34 -12.72
CA GLN A 10 -21.75 7.73 -12.24
C GLN A 10 -22.97 8.06 -11.36
N GLU A 11 -24.16 7.60 -11.72
CA GLU A 11 -25.39 7.80 -10.94
C GLU A 11 -25.34 7.11 -9.57
N ARG A 12 -24.71 5.93 -9.50
CA ARG A 12 -24.70 5.09 -8.29
C ARG A 12 -23.42 5.20 -7.47
N GLY A 13 -22.37 5.81 -8.01
CA GLY A 13 -21.07 5.92 -7.37
C GLY A 13 -20.41 4.56 -7.12
N ILE A 14 -20.63 3.59 -8.02
CA ILE A 14 -20.06 2.24 -7.95
C ILE A 14 -19.43 1.87 -9.30
N THR A 15 -18.33 1.13 -9.24
CA THR A 15 -17.72 0.52 -10.43
C THR A 15 -18.44 -0.78 -10.77
N ILE A 16 -18.95 -0.90 -11.99
CA ILE A 16 -19.70 -2.06 -12.49
C ILE A 16 -18.81 -2.89 -13.42
N THR A 17 -18.05 -2.23 -14.29
CA THR A 17 -17.16 -2.88 -15.26
C THR A 17 -15.69 -2.54 -15.01
N SER A 18 -14.80 -3.49 -15.29
CA SER A 18 -13.37 -3.22 -15.13
C SER A 18 -12.89 -2.22 -16.19
N ALA A 19 -12.28 -1.11 -15.76
CA ALA A 19 -11.77 -0.07 -16.65
C ALA A 19 -10.25 -0.17 -16.76
N ALA A 20 -9.71 -0.10 -17.99
CA ALA A 20 -8.27 -0.15 -18.23
C ALA A 20 -7.74 1.22 -18.67
N THR A 21 -6.67 1.70 -18.03
CA THR A 21 -5.97 2.92 -18.45
C THR A 21 -4.46 2.74 -18.42
N THR A 22 -3.77 3.47 -19.30
CA THR A 22 -2.31 3.46 -19.36
C THR A 22 -1.77 4.81 -18.91
N THR A 23 -0.79 4.78 -18.02
CA THR A 23 -0.03 5.98 -17.60
C THR A 23 1.45 5.66 -17.48
N PHE A 24 2.27 6.66 -17.23
CA PHE A 24 3.71 6.51 -17.04
C PHE A 24 4.12 7.09 -15.70
N TRP A 25 4.92 6.33 -14.95
CA TRP A 25 5.47 6.76 -13.67
C TRP A 25 6.99 6.67 -13.69
N LYS A 26 7.66 7.67 -13.12
CA LYS A 26 9.12 7.72 -13.04
C LYS A 26 9.57 7.03 -11.76
N GLY A 27 10.35 5.97 -11.89
CA GLY A 27 10.96 5.33 -10.71
C GLY A 27 12.09 6.16 -10.11
N ARG A 28 12.54 5.78 -8.91
CA ARG A 28 13.71 6.39 -8.23
C ARG A 28 15.00 6.32 -9.05
N ASP A 29 15.14 5.28 -9.89
CA ASP A 29 16.25 5.13 -10.85
C ASP A 29 16.18 6.09 -12.05
N GLY A 30 15.18 6.98 -12.07
CA GLY A 30 14.96 7.96 -13.11
C GLY A 30 14.31 7.41 -14.38
N LYS A 31 14.02 6.11 -14.44
CA LYS A 31 13.44 5.46 -15.63
C LYS A 31 11.92 5.54 -15.60
N MET A 32 11.34 5.91 -16.75
CA MET A 32 9.89 5.87 -16.95
C MET A 32 9.43 4.42 -17.11
N ARG A 33 8.43 4.03 -16.32
CA ARG A 33 7.74 2.75 -16.42
C ARG A 33 6.30 2.99 -16.86
N ARG A 34 5.78 2.08 -17.69
CA ARG A 34 4.40 2.12 -18.16
C ARG A 34 3.53 1.32 -17.18
N PHE A 35 2.50 1.95 -16.65
CA PHE A 35 1.47 1.30 -15.86
C PHE A 35 0.27 1.00 -16.74
N ASN A 36 -0.24 -0.23 -16.65
CA ASN A 36 -1.55 -0.59 -17.16
C ASN A 36 -2.44 -0.88 -15.95
N ILE A 37 -3.29 0.07 -15.62
CA ILE A 37 -4.13 0.01 -14.44
C ILE A 37 -5.47 -0.57 -14.86
N ILE A 38 -5.89 -1.65 -14.19
CA ILE A 38 -7.23 -2.21 -14.30
C ILE A 38 -7.94 -1.90 -12.99
N ASP A 39 -8.94 -1.02 -13.07
CA ASP A 39 -9.83 -0.75 -11.94
C ASP A 39 -10.87 -1.86 -11.88
N THR A 40 -11.00 -2.54 -10.73
CA THR A 40 -11.85 -3.73 -10.59
C THR A 40 -13.04 -3.43 -9.67
N PRO A 41 -14.25 -3.95 -9.97
CA PRO A 41 -15.39 -3.82 -9.08
C PRO A 41 -15.10 -4.38 -7.67
N GLY A 42 -15.49 -3.65 -6.62
CA GLY A 42 -15.36 -4.10 -5.23
C GLY A 42 -16.54 -4.94 -4.71
N HIS A 43 -17.66 -4.94 -5.45
CA HIS A 43 -18.91 -5.59 -5.02
C HIS A 43 -18.92 -7.10 -5.35
N VAL A 44 -19.44 -7.91 -4.44
CA VAL A 44 -19.49 -9.39 -4.55
C VAL A 44 -20.24 -9.91 -5.77
N ASP A 45 -21.23 -9.14 -6.22
CA ASP A 45 -22.04 -9.48 -7.41
C ASP A 45 -21.23 -9.45 -8.72
N PHE A 46 -20.05 -8.83 -8.72
CA PHE A 46 -19.16 -8.72 -9.89
C PHE A 46 -17.86 -9.53 -9.72
N THR A 47 -17.89 -10.55 -8.86
CA THR A 47 -16.75 -11.44 -8.59
C THR A 47 -16.13 -12.11 -9.81
N ILE A 48 -16.90 -12.34 -10.89
CA ILE A 48 -16.38 -12.88 -12.16
C ILE A 48 -15.43 -11.90 -12.85
N GLU A 49 -15.72 -10.60 -12.80
CA GLU A 49 -14.86 -9.56 -13.38
C GLU A 49 -13.56 -9.40 -12.60
N VAL A 50 -13.63 -9.51 -11.27
CA VAL A 50 -12.46 -9.54 -10.39
C VAL A 50 -11.60 -10.76 -10.68
N GLU A 51 -12.20 -11.96 -10.80
CA GLU A 51 -11.48 -13.20 -11.09
C GLU A 51 -10.79 -13.16 -12.48
N ARG A 52 -11.44 -12.56 -13.49
CA ARG A 52 -10.83 -12.34 -14.80
C ARG A 52 -9.65 -11.39 -14.74
N SER A 53 -9.79 -10.28 -14.01
CA SER A 53 -8.75 -9.27 -13.88
C SER A 53 -7.51 -9.85 -13.18
N LEU A 54 -7.71 -10.56 -12.07
CA LEU A 54 -6.65 -11.22 -11.29
C LEU A 54 -5.85 -12.27 -12.07
N ARG A 55 -6.39 -12.82 -13.16
CA ARG A 55 -5.69 -13.78 -14.03
C ARG A 55 -4.76 -13.14 -15.06
N VAL A 56 -4.89 -11.83 -15.27
CA VAL A 56 -4.20 -11.11 -16.35
C VAL A 56 -3.20 -10.10 -15.80
N LEU A 57 -3.43 -9.56 -14.60
CA LEU A 57 -2.50 -8.64 -13.94
C LEU A 57 -1.31 -9.37 -13.31
N ASP A 58 -0.16 -8.69 -13.32
CA ASP A 58 1.08 -9.18 -12.69
C ASP A 58 1.12 -8.87 -11.19
N GLY A 59 0.40 -7.83 -10.73
CA GLY A 59 0.33 -7.45 -9.33
C GLY A 59 -0.90 -6.59 -9.03
N ALA A 60 -1.31 -6.55 -7.76
CA ALA A 60 -2.53 -5.86 -7.33
C ALA A 60 -2.30 -4.94 -6.11
N ILE A 61 -3.16 -3.92 -5.97
CA ILE A 61 -3.23 -3.07 -4.79
C ILE A 61 -4.57 -3.33 -4.10
N ALA A 62 -4.53 -3.90 -2.90
CA ALA A 62 -5.70 -4.09 -2.05
C ALA A 62 -6.00 -2.79 -1.31
N LEU A 63 -7.14 -2.16 -1.62
CA LEU A 63 -7.62 -0.96 -0.94
C LEU A 63 -8.43 -1.34 0.31
N LEU A 64 -8.11 -0.73 1.44
CA LEU A 64 -8.87 -0.85 2.68
C LEU A 64 -9.42 0.52 3.09
N ASP A 65 -10.64 0.57 3.65
CA ASP A 65 -11.14 1.78 4.31
C ASP A 65 -10.56 1.83 5.73
N ALA A 66 -9.83 2.89 6.07
CA ALA A 66 -9.17 3.03 7.37
C ALA A 66 -10.15 3.00 8.56
N ASN A 67 -11.42 3.36 8.36
CA ASN A 67 -12.43 3.25 9.41
C ASN A 67 -12.94 1.81 9.55
N ALA A 68 -13.23 1.12 8.45
CA ALA A 68 -13.83 -0.21 8.48
C ALA A 68 -12.80 -1.35 8.70
N GLY A 69 -11.59 -1.20 8.13
CA GLY A 69 -10.55 -2.20 8.10
C GLY A 69 -10.84 -3.29 7.06
N VAL A 70 -10.66 -4.55 7.45
CA VAL A 70 -10.96 -5.72 6.59
C VAL A 70 -12.45 -6.05 6.67
N GLU A 71 -13.12 -5.99 5.53
CA GLU A 71 -14.54 -6.32 5.39
C GLU A 71 -14.74 -7.73 4.79
N PRO A 72 -15.92 -8.36 4.95
CA PRO A 72 -16.19 -9.69 4.36
C PRO A 72 -15.95 -9.76 2.84
N GLN A 73 -16.13 -8.64 2.15
CA GLN A 73 -15.88 -8.51 0.72
C GLN A 73 -14.38 -8.53 0.42
N THR A 74 -13.58 -7.84 1.24
CA THR A 74 -12.11 -7.89 1.20
C THR A 74 -11.61 -9.32 1.32
N GLU A 75 -12.14 -10.12 2.27
CA GLU A 75 -11.75 -11.52 2.44
C GLU A 75 -12.00 -12.36 1.17
N THR A 76 -13.11 -12.10 0.50
CA THR A 76 -13.50 -12.83 -0.72
C THR A 76 -12.52 -12.55 -1.86
N VAL A 77 -12.24 -11.27 -2.12
CA VAL A 77 -11.26 -10.86 -3.15
C VAL A 77 -9.85 -11.31 -2.79
N TRP A 78 -9.50 -11.28 -1.50
CA TRP A 78 -8.20 -11.74 -1.02
C TRP A 78 -7.96 -13.23 -1.33
N ARG A 79 -8.95 -14.08 -1.03
CA ARG A 79 -8.89 -15.52 -1.36
C ARG A 79 -8.80 -15.77 -2.87
N GLN A 80 -9.47 -14.95 -3.69
CA GLN A 80 -9.33 -15.04 -5.14
C GLN A 80 -7.89 -14.71 -5.59
N ALA A 81 -7.28 -13.67 -5.03
CA ALA A 81 -5.90 -13.32 -5.35
C ALA A 81 -4.89 -14.37 -4.83
N ASP A 82 -5.16 -15.02 -3.69
CA ASP A 82 -4.36 -16.15 -3.20
C ASP A 82 -4.38 -17.34 -4.17
N LYS A 83 -5.56 -17.68 -4.72
CA LYS A 83 -5.72 -18.77 -5.71
C LYS A 83 -4.80 -18.60 -6.92
N TYR A 84 -4.56 -17.36 -7.35
CA TYR A 84 -3.70 -17.04 -8.49
C TYR A 84 -2.28 -16.63 -8.09
N HIS A 85 -1.93 -16.68 -6.80
CA HIS A 85 -0.62 -16.29 -6.28
C HIS A 85 -0.22 -14.88 -6.74
N VAL A 86 -1.17 -13.95 -6.77
CA VAL A 86 -0.93 -12.57 -7.23
C VAL A 86 -0.13 -11.81 -6.16
N PRO A 87 1.05 -11.27 -6.49
CA PRO A 87 1.77 -10.31 -5.65
C PRO A 87 0.91 -9.08 -5.35
N ARG A 88 0.85 -8.70 -4.08
CA ARG A 88 -0.07 -7.65 -3.62
C ARG A 88 0.63 -6.66 -2.71
N MET A 89 0.20 -5.40 -2.81
CA MET A 89 0.40 -4.38 -1.80
C MET A 89 -0.92 -3.99 -1.17
N ILE A 90 -0.88 -3.39 0.02
CA ILE A 90 -2.07 -2.93 0.74
C ILE A 90 -2.00 -1.40 0.86
N PHE A 91 -3.10 -0.72 0.57
CA PHE A 91 -3.23 0.71 0.81
C PHE A 91 -4.44 0.98 1.72
N CYS A 92 -4.14 1.41 2.96
CA CYS A 92 -5.13 1.87 3.92
C CYS A 92 -5.55 3.30 3.56
N ASN A 93 -6.68 3.42 2.88
CA ASN A 93 -7.20 4.66 2.32
C ASN A 93 -8.18 5.34 3.28
N LYS A 94 -8.51 6.60 2.99
CA LYS A 94 -9.47 7.42 3.75
C LYS A 94 -9.02 7.66 5.20
N MET A 95 -7.71 7.84 5.39
CA MET A 95 -7.13 8.24 6.68
C MET A 95 -7.69 9.57 7.22
N ASP A 96 -8.38 10.35 6.39
CA ASP A 96 -9.03 11.61 6.75
C ASP A 96 -10.44 11.46 7.34
N LYS A 97 -11.02 10.26 7.35
CA LYS A 97 -12.36 10.01 7.93
C LYS A 97 -12.30 9.92 9.46
N ILE A 98 -13.38 10.35 10.11
CA ILE A 98 -13.62 10.10 11.53
C ILE A 98 -13.60 8.59 11.78
N GLY A 99 -12.91 8.16 12.85
CA GLY A 99 -12.74 6.75 13.20
C GLY A 99 -11.72 6.00 12.34
N ALA A 100 -10.92 6.69 11.53
CA ALA A 100 -9.81 6.08 10.80
C ALA A 100 -8.76 5.54 11.77
N ASP A 101 -8.49 4.24 11.68
CA ASP A 101 -7.53 3.53 12.53
C ASP A 101 -6.63 2.62 11.69
N PHE A 102 -5.43 3.13 11.40
CA PHE A 102 -4.41 2.40 10.67
C PHE A 102 -3.95 1.13 11.41
N TYR A 103 -3.75 1.22 12.72
CA TYR A 103 -3.20 0.11 13.51
C TYR A 103 -4.21 -1.03 13.64
N ARG A 104 -5.49 -0.71 13.82
CA ARG A 104 -6.56 -1.70 13.77
C ARG A 104 -6.64 -2.36 12.39
N SER A 105 -6.46 -1.59 11.32
CA SER A 105 -6.41 -2.16 9.96
C SER A 105 -5.26 -3.15 9.80
N VAL A 106 -4.07 -2.86 10.35
CA VAL A 106 -2.91 -3.79 10.38
C VAL A 106 -3.27 -5.08 11.12
N GLU A 107 -3.88 -4.98 12.31
CA GLU A 107 -4.29 -6.14 13.11
C GLU A 107 -5.35 -7.00 12.40
N MET A 108 -6.32 -6.35 11.75
CA MET A 108 -7.37 -7.03 11.01
C MET A 108 -6.82 -7.83 9.82
N ILE A 109 -5.75 -7.38 9.17
CA ILE A 109 -5.11 -8.15 8.09
C ILE A 109 -4.59 -9.49 8.61
N GLY A 110 -3.88 -9.48 9.74
CA GLY A 110 -3.41 -10.73 10.36
C GLY A 110 -4.55 -11.63 10.84
N SER A 111 -5.51 -11.06 11.57
CA SER A 111 -6.57 -11.85 12.23
C SER A 111 -7.68 -12.32 11.29
N ARG A 112 -8.02 -11.57 10.22
CA ARG A 112 -9.10 -11.90 9.26
C ARG A 112 -8.58 -12.56 7.99
N LEU A 113 -7.48 -12.06 7.44
CA LEU A 113 -6.94 -12.55 6.16
C LEU A 113 -5.90 -13.64 6.36
N GLY A 114 -5.35 -13.81 7.56
CA GLY A 114 -4.23 -14.72 7.81
C GLY A 114 -2.95 -14.28 7.08
N ALA A 115 -2.85 -12.99 6.76
CA ALA A 115 -1.78 -12.42 5.97
C ALA A 115 -0.83 -11.58 6.83
N GLN A 116 0.45 -11.54 6.46
CA GLN A 116 1.45 -10.69 7.13
C GLN A 116 1.53 -9.33 6.42
N ALA A 117 0.99 -8.30 7.07
CA ALA A 117 1.18 -6.92 6.63
C ALA A 117 2.55 -6.40 7.08
N VAL A 118 3.40 -6.01 6.14
CA VAL A 118 4.66 -5.32 6.43
C VAL A 118 4.42 -3.83 6.29
N VAL A 119 4.35 -3.14 7.42
CA VAL A 119 4.08 -1.70 7.45
C VAL A 119 5.28 -0.94 6.89
N MET A 120 5.06 -0.23 5.78
CA MET A 120 6.07 0.60 5.13
C MET A 120 5.98 2.07 5.55
N GLN A 121 4.81 2.48 6.03
CA GLN A 121 4.51 3.85 6.41
C GLN A 121 3.66 3.94 7.67
N LEU A 122 3.91 4.96 8.49
CA LEU A 122 3.03 5.32 9.62
C LEU A 122 2.30 6.63 9.34
N PRO A 123 1.01 6.75 9.66
CA PRO A 123 0.28 8.00 9.46
C PRO A 123 0.73 9.07 10.47
N ILE A 124 0.80 10.31 10.02
CA ILE A 124 1.02 11.51 10.85
C ILE A 124 -0.32 12.21 11.03
N GLY A 125 -0.84 12.13 12.25
CA GLY A 125 -2.22 12.52 12.56
C GLY A 125 -3.23 11.45 12.11
N ALA A 126 -4.49 11.71 12.40
CA ALA A 126 -5.62 10.88 11.98
C ALA A 126 -6.82 11.79 11.73
N GLU A 127 -7.81 11.30 10.98
CA GLU A 127 -9.03 12.04 10.68
C GLU A 127 -8.70 13.41 10.06
N THR A 128 -9.32 14.49 10.54
CA THR A 128 -9.08 15.86 10.03
C THR A 128 -7.64 16.33 10.21
N GLU A 129 -6.90 15.77 11.18
CA GLU A 129 -5.51 16.11 11.46
C GLU A 129 -4.51 15.29 10.62
N PHE A 130 -4.98 14.39 9.75
CA PHE A 130 -4.12 13.64 8.85
C PHE A 130 -3.41 14.57 7.86
N LYS A 131 -2.10 14.70 8.02
CA LYS A 131 -1.27 15.64 7.25
C LYS A 131 -0.09 15.00 6.53
N GLY A 132 0.25 13.76 6.88
CA GLY A 132 1.42 13.13 6.30
C GLY A 132 1.62 11.68 6.67
N VAL A 133 2.75 11.14 6.23
CA VAL A 133 3.19 9.78 6.54
C VAL A 133 4.68 9.78 6.88
N VAL A 134 5.09 8.88 7.76
CA VAL A 134 6.49 8.55 8.01
C VAL A 134 6.90 7.45 7.04
N ASP A 135 7.94 7.66 6.24
CA ASP A 135 8.58 6.62 5.42
C ASP A 135 9.55 5.84 6.31
N LEU A 136 9.28 4.55 6.55
CA LEU A 136 10.09 3.71 7.43
C LEU A 136 11.37 3.21 6.77
N VAL A 137 11.46 3.22 5.43
CA VAL A 137 12.67 2.86 4.71
C VAL A 137 13.64 4.03 4.76
N GLU A 138 13.20 5.25 4.48
CA GLU A 138 14.08 6.43 4.50
C GLU A 138 14.22 7.08 5.89
N MET A 139 13.34 6.74 6.84
CA MET A 139 13.28 7.34 8.17
C MET A 139 13.15 8.87 8.15
N ASN A 140 12.23 9.34 7.31
CA ASN A 140 11.81 10.73 7.26
C ASN A 140 10.28 10.82 7.25
N ALA A 141 9.76 12.03 7.43
CA ALA A 141 8.34 12.31 7.35
C ALA A 141 8.03 13.09 6.07
N LEU A 142 7.00 12.64 5.35
CA LEU A 142 6.42 13.32 4.20
C LEU A 142 5.17 14.05 4.68
N VAL A 143 5.19 15.39 4.65
CA VAL A 143 4.07 16.22 5.10
C VAL A 143 3.55 17.03 3.91
N TRP A 144 2.28 16.84 3.56
CA TRP A 144 1.66 17.53 2.43
C TRP A 144 1.26 18.94 2.81
N ARG A 145 1.50 19.88 1.88
CA ARG A 145 1.07 21.27 2.03
C ARG A 145 -0.40 21.38 1.62
N ASP A 146 -1.25 21.93 2.48
CA ASP A 146 -2.70 22.00 2.27
C ASP A 146 -3.12 22.93 1.11
N GLU A 147 -2.24 23.83 0.65
CA GLU A 147 -2.55 24.86 -0.35
C GLU A 147 -2.53 24.35 -1.81
N THR A 148 -1.73 23.32 -2.08
CA THR A 148 -1.74 22.64 -3.37
C THR A 148 -2.53 21.37 -3.19
N LEU A 149 -3.46 21.01 -4.10
CA LEU A 149 -4.26 19.78 -4.12
C LEU A 149 -3.41 18.49 -3.98
N GLY A 150 -2.72 18.27 -2.86
CA GLY A 150 -1.77 17.19 -2.58
C GLY A 150 -0.52 17.11 -3.45
N ALA A 151 -0.26 18.05 -4.37
CA ALA A 151 0.83 17.88 -5.35
C ALA A 151 2.24 18.11 -4.78
N ALA A 152 2.38 18.92 -3.73
CA ALA A 152 3.65 19.21 -3.09
C ALA A 152 3.66 18.77 -1.61
N TRP A 153 4.75 18.14 -1.21
CA TRP A 153 5.02 17.76 0.17
C TRP A 153 6.45 18.15 0.56
N ASP A 154 6.66 18.32 1.85
CA ASP A 154 7.95 18.55 2.46
C ASP A 154 8.48 17.24 3.06
N VAL A 155 9.78 17.00 2.86
CA VAL A 155 10.52 15.96 3.56
C VAL A 155 11.11 16.57 4.82
N VAL A 156 10.64 16.14 5.98
CA VAL A 156 11.01 16.68 7.29
C VAL A 156 11.47 15.57 8.23
N GLU A 157 12.05 15.93 9.37
CA GLU A 157 12.33 14.96 10.44
C GLU A 157 11.04 14.32 10.96
N ILE A 158 11.14 13.06 11.39
CA ILE A 158 10.04 12.35 12.03
C ILE A 158 9.60 13.11 13.30
N PRO A 159 8.30 13.40 13.46
CA PRO A 159 7.76 14.01 14.68
C PRO A 159 8.17 13.25 15.95
N ALA A 160 8.50 13.98 17.02
CA ALA A 160 9.07 13.39 18.24
C ALA A 160 8.17 12.31 18.88
N ASP A 161 6.86 12.49 18.80
CA ASP A 161 5.82 11.55 19.26
C ASP A 161 5.75 10.26 18.44
N LEU A 162 6.29 10.26 17.22
CA LEU A 162 6.33 9.09 16.33
C LEU A 162 7.71 8.44 16.23
N LYS A 163 8.79 9.04 16.76
CA LYS A 163 10.16 8.50 16.62
C LYS A 163 10.30 7.08 17.18
N GLU A 164 9.80 6.84 18.39
CA GLU A 164 9.87 5.51 19.04
C GLU A 164 9.06 4.47 18.26
N LYS A 165 7.83 4.84 17.87
CA LYS A 165 6.97 3.94 17.10
C LYS A 165 7.53 3.66 15.71
N ALA A 166 8.12 4.66 15.05
CA ALA A 166 8.79 4.48 13.76
C ALA A 166 9.97 3.52 13.87
N ALA A 167 10.80 3.63 14.93
CA ALA A 167 11.88 2.69 15.17
C ALA A 167 11.35 1.25 15.36
N GLN A 168 10.31 1.07 16.18
CA GLN A 168 9.69 -0.24 16.41
C GLN A 168 9.14 -0.87 15.13
N TYR A 169 8.41 -0.11 14.31
CA TYR A 169 7.86 -0.63 13.05
C TYR A 169 8.92 -0.84 11.98
N ARG A 170 9.99 -0.02 11.97
CA ARG A 170 11.15 -0.25 11.10
C ARG A 170 11.86 -1.56 11.45
N GLU A 171 12.04 -1.86 12.73
CA GLU A 171 12.64 -3.13 13.18
C GLU A 171 11.82 -4.32 12.67
N LYS A 172 10.49 -4.33 12.92
CA LYS A 172 9.58 -5.36 12.40
C LYS A 172 9.61 -5.50 10.89
N MET A 173 9.71 -4.38 10.16
CA MET A 173 9.83 -4.38 8.71
C MET A 173 11.16 -5.01 8.26
N ILE A 174 12.27 -4.69 8.94
CA ILE A 174 13.59 -5.26 8.64
C ILE A 174 13.60 -6.77 8.93
N GLU A 175 13.07 -7.20 10.09
CA GLU A 175 12.94 -8.61 10.46
C GLU A 175 12.22 -9.40 9.37
N ALA A 176 11.05 -8.93 8.94
CA ALA A 176 10.31 -9.57 7.86
C ALA A 176 11.08 -9.57 6.53
N ALA A 177 11.81 -8.51 6.22
CA ALA A 177 12.59 -8.40 4.99
C ALA A 177 13.76 -9.40 4.97
N VAL A 178 14.56 -9.47 6.04
CA VAL A 178 15.77 -10.32 6.08
C VAL A 178 15.44 -11.81 6.07
N GLU A 179 14.27 -12.23 6.56
CA GLU A 179 13.80 -13.62 6.42
C GLU A 179 13.68 -14.10 4.97
N MET A 180 13.65 -13.18 4.00
CA MET A 180 13.59 -13.53 2.58
C MET A 180 14.93 -14.01 2.03
N ASP A 181 16.03 -13.86 2.75
CA ASP A 181 17.37 -14.23 2.28
C ASP A 181 18.28 -14.69 3.43
N GLU A 182 18.80 -15.92 3.34
CA GLU A 182 19.61 -16.53 4.41
C GLU A 182 20.84 -15.68 4.77
N THR A 183 21.51 -15.09 3.78
CA THR A 183 22.69 -14.23 4.03
C THR A 183 22.30 -12.92 4.71
N ALA A 184 21.18 -12.31 4.31
CA ALA A 184 20.69 -11.11 4.97
C ALA A 184 20.28 -11.39 6.42
N LEU A 185 19.66 -12.54 6.69
CA LEU A 185 19.27 -12.98 8.03
C LEU A 185 20.50 -13.22 8.93
N GLU A 186 21.52 -13.93 8.43
CA GLU A 186 22.77 -14.15 9.17
C GLU A 186 23.44 -12.83 9.55
N ASN A 187 23.62 -11.92 8.58
CA ASN A 187 24.19 -10.60 8.81
C ASN A 187 23.42 -9.80 9.87
N TYR A 188 22.08 -9.84 9.81
CA TYR A 188 21.22 -9.15 10.78
C TYR A 188 21.40 -9.70 12.20
N LEU A 189 21.48 -11.03 12.35
CA LEU A 189 21.72 -11.68 13.65
C LEU A 189 23.10 -11.35 14.24
N GLU A 190 24.09 -11.06 13.39
CA GLU A 190 25.41 -10.56 13.79
C GLU A 190 25.43 -9.07 14.15
N GLY A 191 24.29 -8.37 14.01
CA GLY A 191 24.14 -6.95 14.30
C GLY A 191 24.43 -6.03 13.11
N ASN A 192 24.66 -6.57 11.91
CA ASN A 192 24.86 -5.80 10.69
C ASN A 192 23.50 -5.44 10.07
N MET A 193 23.10 -4.18 10.25
CA MET A 193 21.84 -3.66 9.71
C MET A 193 21.91 -3.52 8.18
N PRO A 194 20.88 -3.98 7.42
CA PRO A 194 20.85 -3.82 5.97
C PRO A 194 20.70 -2.35 5.59
N SER A 195 21.29 -1.98 4.47
CA SER A 195 21.10 -0.69 3.82
C SER A 195 19.66 -0.52 3.31
N ASN A 196 19.22 0.72 3.08
CA ASN A 196 17.88 0.99 2.55
C ASN A 196 17.64 0.32 1.18
N ASP A 197 18.68 0.18 0.35
CA ASP A 197 18.56 -0.50 -0.95
C ASP A 197 18.43 -2.02 -0.81
N GLU A 198 19.14 -2.62 0.15
CA GLU A 198 18.96 -4.04 0.49
C GLU A 198 17.57 -4.30 1.06
N ILE A 199 17.08 -3.43 1.96
CA ILE A 199 15.71 -3.50 2.48
C ILE A 199 14.71 -3.50 1.31
N ARG A 200 14.85 -2.57 0.35
CA ARG A 200 13.95 -2.54 -0.82
C ARG A 200 13.98 -3.82 -1.64
N ALA A 201 15.18 -4.35 -1.89
CA ALA A 201 15.36 -5.57 -2.67
C ALA A 201 14.71 -6.77 -1.97
N LEU A 202 14.88 -6.88 -0.65
CA LEU A 202 14.29 -7.94 0.17
C LEU A 202 12.76 -7.82 0.26
N ILE A 203 12.23 -6.61 0.44
CA ILE A 203 10.79 -6.35 0.40
C ILE A 203 10.21 -6.73 -0.96
N ARG A 204 10.86 -6.36 -2.07
CA ARG A 204 10.45 -6.79 -3.41
C ARG A 204 10.45 -8.32 -3.53
N LYS A 205 11.50 -8.99 -3.06
CA LYS A 205 11.63 -10.46 -3.07
C LYS A 205 10.46 -11.12 -2.32
N GLY A 206 10.12 -10.63 -1.13
CA GLY A 206 8.99 -11.14 -0.35
C GLY A 206 7.61 -10.83 -0.93
N THR A 207 7.45 -9.65 -1.54
CA THR A 207 6.21 -9.23 -2.20
C THR A 207 5.91 -10.12 -3.41
N ILE A 208 6.91 -10.32 -4.29
CA ILE A 208 6.77 -11.17 -5.48
C ILE A 208 6.57 -12.64 -5.09
N ALA A 209 7.21 -13.09 -4.03
CA ALA A 209 7.05 -14.45 -3.50
C ALA A 209 5.74 -14.64 -2.69
N VAL A 210 4.93 -13.59 -2.53
CA VAL A 210 3.66 -13.61 -1.79
C VAL A 210 3.85 -14.14 -0.34
N LYS A 211 4.97 -13.76 0.29
CA LYS A 211 5.27 -14.14 1.69
C LYS A 211 4.68 -13.15 2.69
N PHE A 212 4.70 -11.88 2.32
CA PHE A 212 4.08 -10.79 3.05
C PHE A 212 3.64 -9.69 2.09
N PHE A 213 2.93 -8.70 2.61
CA PHE A 213 2.27 -7.67 1.83
C PHE A 213 2.66 -6.28 2.33
N PRO A 214 3.41 -5.48 1.55
CA PRO A 214 3.77 -4.12 1.93
C PRO A 214 2.52 -3.25 2.10
N MET A 215 2.41 -2.59 3.24
CA MET A 215 1.26 -1.78 3.61
C MET A 215 1.60 -0.30 3.71
N PHE A 216 0.86 0.49 2.94
CA PHE A 216 0.93 1.94 2.84
C PHE A 216 -0.36 2.56 3.36
N CYS A 217 -0.36 3.86 3.63
CA CYS A 217 -1.56 4.58 4.04
C CYS A 217 -1.67 5.96 3.41
N GLY A 218 -2.89 6.48 3.34
CA GLY A 218 -3.13 7.81 2.83
C GLY A 218 -4.60 8.18 2.72
N SER A 219 -4.84 9.34 2.12
CA SER A 219 -6.15 9.80 1.73
C SER A 219 -6.12 10.19 0.26
N ALA A 220 -6.71 9.35 -0.59
CA ALA A 220 -6.92 9.68 -1.99
C ALA A 220 -7.80 10.92 -2.16
N PHE A 221 -8.78 11.12 -1.26
CA PHE A 221 -9.67 12.29 -1.29
C PHE A 221 -8.93 13.61 -1.04
N LYS A 222 -7.97 13.62 -0.11
CA LYS A 222 -7.10 14.78 0.17
C LYS A 222 -5.84 14.81 -0.69
N ASN A 223 -5.66 13.82 -1.57
CA ASN A 223 -4.47 13.61 -2.40
C ASN A 223 -3.14 13.52 -1.61
N LYS A 224 -3.19 12.88 -0.43
CA LYS A 224 -2.04 12.67 0.47
C LYS A 224 -1.70 11.17 0.52
N GLY A 225 -0.45 10.79 0.25
CA GLY A 225 0.03 9.40 0.35
C GLY A 225 -0.16 8.53 -0.90
N VAL A 226 -0.81 9.02 -1.96
CA VAL A 226 -0.96 8.27 -3.22
C VAL A 226 0.35 8.24 -4.01
N GLN A 227 1.15 9.30 -3.95
CA GLN A 227 2.40 9.43 -4.71
C GLN A 227 3.46 8.41 -4.23
N PRO A 228 3.72 8.26 -2.91
CA PRO A 228 4.61 7.21 -2.42
C PRO A 228 4.11 5.79 -2.72
N LEU A 229 2.78 5.58 -2.80
CA LEU A 229 2.23 4.31 -3.23
C LEU A 229 2.61 3.99 -4.68
N LEU A 230 2.56 4.97 -5.59
CA LEU A 230 2.96 4.78 -6.99
C LEU A 230 4.47 4.53 -7.13
N ASP A 231 5.29 5.16 -6.30
CA ASP A 231 6.73 4.83 -6.20
C ASP A 231 6.92 3.38 -5.76
N ALA A 232 6.17 2.95 -4.75
CA ALA A 232 6.22 1.60 -4.21
C ALA A 232 5.70 0.53 -5.19
N VAL A 233 4.75 0.86 -6.07
CA VAL A 233 4.34 -0.03 -7.18
C VAL A 233 5.53 -0.35 -8.08
N VAL A 234 6.34 0.67 -8.43
CA VAL A 234 7.56 0.46 -9.22
C VAL A 234 8.58 -0.42 -8.47
N GLU A 235 8.72 -0.21 -7.17
CA GLU A 235 9.75 -0.85 -6.37
C GLU A 235 9.43 -2.30 -6.01
N TYR A 236 8.17 -2.62 -5.69
CA TYR A 236 7.83 -3.88 -5.02
C TYR A 236 6.92 -4.81 -5.82
N LEU A 237 6.11 -4.30 -6.75
CA LEU A 237 5.32 -5.16 -7.65
C LEU A 237 6.15 -5.61 -8.87
N PRO A 238 5.87 -6.81 -9.42
CA PRO A 238 6.63 -7.40 -10.53
C PRO A 238 6.71 -6.50 -11.77
#